data_AF-A0AAD9GNP8-F1
#
_entry.id   AF-A0AAD9GNP8-F1
#
_cell.length_a   1.000
_cell.length_b   1.000
_cell.length_c   1.000
_cell.angle_alpha   90.00
_cell.angle_beta   90.00
_cell.angle_gamma   90.00
#
_symmetry.space_group_name_H-M   'P 1'
#
loop_
_entity.id
_entity.type
_entity.pdbx_description
1 polymer ?
#
loop_
_entity_poly.entity_id
_entity_poly.type
_entity_poly.pdbx_seq_one_letter_code
_entity_poly.pdbx_strand_id
1 'polypeptide(L)'
;MSGTNAAIKAATKVLDQHDLLFNVHHRKAGDKPGCSLCMDVVEDPYLTMSFCNHACCVGCFEPQLNYRILPLSCSTCGKLIHTNNIIGATNGDTISFLVERAVFEYIPTHQNTCMICRKPGCNQILPTFTGILEGKLIPVSKVNALHKN
;
A
#
# COMPACT_ATOMS: atom_id res chain seq x y z
N MET A 1 -15.29 8.86 -28.80
CA MET A 1 -16.02 9.82 -27.94
C MET A 1 -15.76 9.47 -26.48
N SER A 2 -14.64 9.91 -25.93
CA SER A 2 -14.36 9.87 -24.48
C SER A 2 -15.16 10.99 -23.80
N GLY A 3 -15.76 10.71 -22.63
CA GLY A 3 -16.42 11.73 -21.80
C GLY A 3 -17.96 11.75 -21.79
N THR A 4 -18.64 10.81 -22.45
CA THR A 4 -20.11 10.66 -22.27
C THR A 4 -20.41 10.03 -20.90
N ASN A 5 -21.54 10.39 -20.26
CA ASN A 5 -21.95 9.80 -18.98
C ASN A 5 -22.03 8.27 -19.02
N ALA A 6 -22.37 7.69 -20.18
CA ALA A 6 -22.37 6.25 -20.38
C ALA A 6 -20.95 5.65 -20.36
N ALA A 7 -19.97 6.30 -21.01
CA ALA A 7 -18.58 5.88 -20.99
C ALA A 7 -17.95 6.02 -19.59
N ILE A 8 -18.29 7.10 -18.86
CA ILE A 8 -17.88 7.30 -17.47
C ILE A 8 -18.45 6.18 -16.60
N LYS A 9 -19.76 5.91 -16.67
CA LYS A 9 -20.41 4.86 -15.87
C LYS A 9 -19.84 3.47 -16.16
N ALA A 10 -19.54 3.18 -17.42
CA ALA A 10 -18.87 1.93 -17.82
C ALA A 10 -17.46 1.83 -17.24
N ALA A 11 -16.66 2.91 -17.33
CA ALA A 11 -15.32 2.96 -16.76
C ALA A 11 -15.34 2.84 -15.23
N THR A 12 -16.24 3.55 -14.54
CA THR A 12 -16.46 3.44 -13.10
C THR A 12 -16.78 2.00 -12.72
N LYS A 13 -17.69 1.33 -13.43
CA LYS A 13 -18.02 -0.08 -13.15
C LYS A 13 -16.81 -1.00 -13.26
N VAL A 14 -15.96 -0.82 -14.28
CA VAL A 14 -14.73 -1.61 -14.44
C VAL A 14 -13.74 -1.33 -13.32
N LEU A 15 -13.55 -0.06 -12.94
CA LEU A 15 -12.68 0.33 -11.84
C LEU A 15 -13.18 -0.21 -10.49
N ASP A 16 -14.49 -0.24 -10.26
CA ASP A 16 -15.11 -0.79 -9.05
C ASP A 16 -14.85 -2.31 -8.93
N GLN A 17 -14.97 -3.04 -10.05
CA GLN A 17 -14.72 -4.48 -10.11
C GLN A 17 -13.27 -4.86 -9.75
N HIS A 18 -12.33 -3.94 -9.91
CA HIS A 18 -10.92 -4.14 -9.59
C HIS A 18 -10.50 -3.44 -8.29
N ASP A 19 -11.44 -2.94 -7.48
CA ASP A 19 -11.17 -2.16 -6.26
C ASP A 19 -10.25 -0.93 -6.50
N LEU A 20 -10.31 -0.37 -7.71
CA LEU A 20 -9.50 0.79 -8.13
C LEU A 20 -10.26 2.12 -8.03
N LEU A 21 -11.54 2.10 -7.63
CA LEU A 21 -12.30 3.31 -7.39
C LEU A 21 -11.99 3.90 -6.02
N PHE A 22 -11.51 5.14 -6.04
CA PHE A 22 -11.43 5.97 -4.85
C PHE A 22 -12.71 6.81 -4.71
N ASN A 23 -13.63 6.36 -3.85
CA ASN A 23 -14.80 7.14 -3.46
C ASN A 23 -14.55 7.73 -2.07
N VAL A 24 -14.36 9.06 -1.98
CA VAL A 24 -14.31 9.73 -0.68
C VAL A 24 -15.73 9.72 -0.10
N HIS A 25 -15.97 8.80 0.83
CA HIS A 25 -17.22 8.78 1.57
C HIS A 25 -17.20 9.88 2.63
N HIS A 26 -17.91 10.98 2.37
CA HIS A 26 -18.16 12.01 3.38
C HIS A 26 -19.30 11.54 4.31
N ARG A 27 -19.04 11.46 5.61
CA ARG A 27 -20.07 11.21 6.62
C ARG A 27 -20.90 12.48 6.87
N LYS A 28 -22.17 12.30 7.22
CA LYS A 28 -23.05 13.40 7.64
C LYS A 28 -22.57 13.93 9.00
N ALA A 29 -22.57 15.25 9.17
CA ALA A 29 -22.18 15.89 10.43
C ALA A 29 -23.11 15.43 11.58
N GLY A 30 -22.53 14.99 12.69
CA GLY A 30 -23.25 14.64 13.93
C GLY A 30 -23.45 13.15 14.20
N ASP A 31 -23.21 12.26 13.23
CA ASP A 31 -23.27 10.80 13.46
C ASP A 31 -21.90 10.30 13.94
N LYS A 32 -21.80 9.86 15.20
CA LYS A 32 -20.54 9.31 15.74
C LYS A 32 -20.44 7.82 15.40
N PRO A 33 -19.46 7.41 14.58
CA PRO A 33 -19.27 6.00 14.26
C PRO A 33 -18.99 5.14 15.50
N GLY A 34 -19.28 3.85 15.41
CA GLY A 34 -18.59 2.85 16.23
C GLY A 34 -17.19 2.57 15.69
N CYS A 35 -16.22 2.36 16.59
CA CYS A 35 -14.89 1.89 16.27
C CYS A 35 -14.98 0.43 15.83
N SER A 36 -14.46 0.14 14.64
CA SER A 36 -14.38 -1.22 14.09
C SER A 36 -13.51 -2.20 14.89
N LEU A 37 -12.71 -1.73 15.85
CA LEU A 37 -11.79 -2.56 16.64
C LEU A 37 -12.28 -2.76 18.08
N CYS A 38 -12.59 -1.68 18.81
CA CYS A 38 -13.06 -1.79 20.20
C CYS A 38 -14.59 -1.80 20.33
N MET A 39 -15.34 -1.57 19.25
CA MET A 39 -16.80 -1.47 19.22
C MET A 39 -17.40 -0.29 20.02
N ASP A 40 -16.57 0.57 20.61
CA ASP A 40 -17.00 1.79 21.29
C ASP A 40 -17.28 2.94 20.33
N VAL A 41 -17.97 3.97 20.81
CA VAL A 41 -18.16 5.22 20.06
C VAL A 41 -16.79 5.87 19.82
N VAL A 42 -16.48 6.21 18.57
CA VAL A 42 -15.23 6.94 18.30
C VAL A 42 -15.33 8.38 18.79
N GLU A 43 -14.25 8.83 19.42
CA GLU A 43 -14.06 10.22 19.80
C GLU A 43 -12.93 10.83 18.97
N ASP A 44 -13.00 12.12 18.71
CA ASP A 44 -11.95 12.82 17.98
C ASP A 44 -10.64 12.84 18.80
N PRO A 45 -9.48 12.57 18.18
CA PRO A 45 -9.28 12.24 16.77
C PRO A 45 -9.55 10.76 16.44
N TYR A 46 -10.27 10.51 15.35
CA TYR A 46 -10.50 9.16 14.81
C TYR A 46 -10.24 9.10 13.30
N LEU A 47 -10.05 7.87 12.80
CA LEU A 47 -9.79 7.59 11.39
C LEU A 47 -11.07 7.11 10.73
N THR A 48 -11.33 7.60 9.52
CA THR A 48 -12.35 7.04 8.62
C THR A 48 -11.67 6.47 7.39
N MET A 49 -11.76 5.16 7.21
CA MET A 49 -11.09 4.44 6.12
C MET A 49 -11.65 4.87 4.77
N SER A 50 -10.81 5.37 3.87
CA SER A 50 -11.28 6.00 2.63
C SER A 50 -12.04 5.05 1.71
N PHE A 51 -11.66 3.77 1.65
CA PHE A 51 -12.27 2.81 0.72
C PHE A 51 -13.53 2.09 1.24
N CYS A 52 -13.81 2.15 2.54
CA CYS A 52 -14.92 1.41 3.14
C CYS A 52 -15.74 2.20 4.17
N ASN A 53 -15.35 3.43 4.48
CA ASN A 53 -15.97 4.31 5.46
C ASN A 53 -16.04 3.73 6.88
N HIS A 54 -15.41 2.58 7.18
CA HIS A 54 -15.30 2.10 8.55
C HIS A 54 -14.45 3.06 9.37
N ALA A 55 -14.88 3.32 10.59
CA ALA A 55 -14.19 4.22 11.49
C ALA A 55 -13.38 3.45 12.52
N CYS A 56 -12.31 4.06 13.01
CA CYS A 56 -11.49 3.49 14.07
C CYS A 56 -10.88 4.58 14.94
N CYS A 57 -10.84 4.36 16.26
CA CYS A 57 -10.04 5.17 17.16
C CYS A 57 -8.57 5.10 16.75
N VAL A 58 -7.85 6.23 16.77
CA VAL A 58 -6.41 6.26 16.46
C VAL A 58 -5.65 5.32 17.40
N GLY A 59 -5.95 5.38 18.71
CA GLY A 59 -5.31 4.50 19.71
C GLY A 59 -5.60 3.01 19.56
N CYS A 60 -6.66 2.62 18.83
CA CYS A 60 -6.91 1.22 18.49
C CYS A 60 -6.16 0.82 17.20
N PHE A 61 -6.01 1.74 16.26
CA PHE A 61 -5.40 1.48 14.96
C PHE A 61 -3.87 1.49 15.00
N GLU A 62 -3.27 2.48 15.67
CA GLU A 62 -1.81 2.66 15.70
C GLU A 62 -1.06 1.42 16.21
N PRO A 63 -1.47 0.74 17.30
CA PRO A 63 -0.78 -0.48 17.75
C PRO A 63 -0.84 -1.63 16.73
N GLN A 64 -1.86 -1.66 15.86
CA GLN A 64 -1.98 -2.67 14.82
C GLN A 64 -0.92 -2.48 13.73
N LEU A 65 -0.39 -1.28 13.56
CA LEU A 65 0.62 -0.98 12.53
C LEU A 65 1.95 -1.68 12.83
N ASN A 66 2.34 -1.77 14.09
CA ASN A 66 3.62 -2.40 14.49
C ASN A 66 3.73 -3.88 14.07
N TYR A 67 2.60 -4.57 13.93
CA TYR A 67 2.58 -6.01 13.63
C TYR A 67 2.23 -6.33 12.18
N ARG A 68 1.79 -5.36 11.39
CA ARG A 68 1.30 -5.58 10.03
C ARG A 68 2.34 -5.18 8.96
N ILE A 69 2.11 -5.68 7.75
CA ILE A 69 2.93 -5.43 6.56
C ILE A 69 2.02 -4.81 5.50
N LEU A 70 2.54 -3.86 4.73
CA LEU A 70 1.79 -3.28 3.62
C LEU A 70 1.58 -4.31 2.48
N PRO A 71 0.45 -4.26 1.76
CA PRO A 71 -0.66 -3.33 1.94
C PRO A 71 -1.57 -3.73 3.12
N LEU A 72 -2.07 -2.74 3.85
CA LEU A 72 -2.98 -2.98 4.98
C LEU A 72 -4.42 -3.13 4.50
N SER A 73 -5.18 -3.97 5.20
CA SER A 73 -6.60 -4.21 4.96
C SER A 73 -7.43 -3.86 6.20
N CYS A 74 -8.63 -3.33 5.97
CA CYS A 74 -9.62 -3.02 7.00
C CYS A 74 -10.04 -4.32 7.71
N SER A 75 -9.90 -4.36 9.04
CA SER A 75 -10.24 -5.55 9.84
C SER A 75 -11.72 -5.96 9.75
N THR A 76 -12.62 -5.04 9.37
CA THR A 76 -14.07 -5.32 9.28
C THR A 76 -14.49 -5.90 7.95
N CYS A 77 -13.92 -5.44 6.83
CA CYS A 77 -14.41 -5.78 5.49
C CYS A 77 -13.34 -6.24 4.51
N GLY A 78 -12.08 -6.32 4.93
CA GLY A 78 -10.97 -6.77 4.09
C GLY A 78 -10.54 -5.81 2.98
N LYS A 79 -11.27 -4.72 2.73
CA LYS A 79 -10.86 -3.71 1.75
C LYS A 79 -9.52 -3.07 2.15
N LEU A 80 -8.71 -2.75 1.15
CA LEU A 80 -7.43 -2.06 1.36
C LEU A 80 -7.62 -0.76 2.13
N ILE A 81 -6.59 -0.38 2.89
CA ILE A 81 -6.52 0.90 3.60
C ILE A 81 -5.66 1.83 2.76
N HIS A 82 -6.17 3.05 2.54
CA HIS A 82 -5.43 4.07 1.81
C HIS A 82 -4.25 4.58 2.63
N THR A 83 -3.10 4.85 1.99
CA THR A 83 -1.88 5.30 2.68
C THR A 83 -2.10 6.57 3.50
N ASN A 84 -2.94 7.51 3.03
CA ASN A 84 -3.30 8.72 3.79
C ASN A 84 -3.97 8.41 5.13
N ASN A 85 -4.74 7.31 5.24
CA ASN A 85 -5.29 6.91 6.53
C ASN A 85 -4.20 6.44 7.49
N ILE A 86 -3.15 5.79 6.97
CA ILE A 86 -2.00 5.36 7.76
C ILE A 86 -1.20 6.58 8.21
N ILE A 87 -0.88 7.49 7.27
CA ILE A 87 -0.12 8.72 7.55
C ILE A 87 -0.84 9.59 8.59
N GLY A 88 -2.17 9.72 8.50
CA GLY A 88 -2.94 10.49 9.47
C GLY A 88 -3.07 9.84 10.85
N ALA A 89 -2.68 8.57 11.00
CA ALA A 89 -2.85 7.79 12.23
C ALA A 89 -1.58 7.63 13.07
N THR A 90 -0.40 7.87 12.48
CA THR A 90 0.87 7.50 13.10
C THR A 90 1.98 8.48 12.75
N ASN A 91 3.09 8.39 13.48
CA ASN A 91 4.30 9.18 13.24
C ASN A 91 5.16 8.67 12.07
N GLY A 92 6.14 9.48 11.67
CA GLY A 92 7.09 9.18 10.60
C GLY A 92 7.98 7.97 10.84
N ASP A 93 8.30 7.65 12.10
CA ASP A 93 9.14 6.50 12.44
C ASP A 93 8.41 5.19 12.16
N THR A 94 7.13 5.12 12.52
CA THR A 94 6.28 3.96 12.24
C THR A 94 6.04 3.78 10.74
N ILE A 95 5.87 4.88 10.00
CA ILE A 95 5.77 4.84 8.54
C ILE A 95 7.06 4.30 7.93
N SER A 96 8.22 4.79 8.39
CA SER A 96 9.53 4.34 7.92
C SER A 96 9.72 2.84 8.18
N PHE A 97 9.37 2.38 9.38
CA PHE A 97 9.40 0.96 9.74
C PHE A 97 8.48 0.11 8.85
N LEU A 98 7.24 0.56 8.60
CA LEU A 98 6.28 -0.15 7.74
C LEU A 98 6.80 -0.27 6.30
N VAL A 99 7.37 0.80 5.75
CA VAL A 99 7.92 0.83 4.40
C VAL A 99 9.15 -0.07 4.31
N GLU A 100 10.07 0.04 5.27
CA GLU A 100 11.27 -0.80 5.33
C GLU A 100 10.90 -2.28 5.39
N ARG A 101 9.99 -2.66 6.30
CA ARG A 101 9.50 -4.03 6.42
C ARG A 101 8.81 -4.53 5.15
N ALA A 102 7.98 -3.70 4.50
CA ALA A 102 7.33 -4.06 3.24
C ALA A 102 8.35 -4.37 2.14
N VAL A 103 9.43 -3.59 2.07
CA VAL A 103 10.52 -3.83 1.12
C VAL A 103 11.27 -5.12 1.44
N PHE A 104 11.62 -5.36 2.70
CA PHE A 104 12.33 -6.59 3.11
C PHE A 104 11.50 -7.86 2.88
N GLU A 105 10.17 -7.79 2.97
CA GLU A 105 9.27 -8.91 2.66
C GLU A 105 9.08 -9.10 1.14
N TYR A 106 9.16 -8.02 0.37
CA TYR A 106 9.03 -8.07 -1.08
C TYR A 106 10.22 -8.77 -1.76
N ILE A 107 11.45 -8.51 -1.29
CA ILE A 107 12.66 -8.96 -1.98
C ILE A 107 12.78 -10.51 -2.06
N PRO A 108 12.57 -11.28 -0.97
CA PRO A 108 12.66 -12.74 -1.02
C PRO A 108 11.66 -13.40 -1.98
N THR A 109 10.51 -12.76 -2.20
CA THR A 109 9.45 -13.25 -3.10
C THR A 109 9.64 -12.79 -4.55
N HIS A 110 10.50 -11.79 -4.79
CA HIS A 110 10.76 -11.19 -6.09
C HIS A 110 12.26 -11.14 -6.42
N GLN A 111 13.00 -12.21 -6.11
CA GLN A 111 14.44 -12.32 -6.36
C GLN A 111 14.84 -12.22 -7.85
N ASN A 112 13.85 -12.32 -8.75
CA ASN A 112 14.03 -12.12 -10.18
C ASN A 112 13.99 -10.64 -10.60
N THR A 113 13.58 -9.71 -9.74
CA THR A 113 13.53 -8.26 -10.03
C THR A 113 14.52 -7.44 -9.20
N CYS A 114 14.78 -7.84 -7.95
CA CYS A 114 15.69 -7.12 -7.07
C CYS A 114 16.41 -8.05 -6.07
N MET A 115 17.52 -7.56 -5.52
CA MET A 115 18.30 -8.25 -4.49
C MET A 115 18.91 -7.24 -3.51
N ILE A 116 19.21 -7.69 -2.28
CA ILE A 116 19.91 -6.87 -1.28
C ILE A 116 21.42 -7.04 -1.47
N CYS A 117 22.15 -5.92 -1.41
CA CYS A 117 23.61 -5.92 -1.38
C CYS A 117 24.11 -6.74 -0.18
N ARG A 118 24.95 -7.76 -0.47
CA ARG A 118 25.48 -8.67 0.56
C ARG A 118 26.55 -8.06 1.44
N LYS A 119 27.04 -6.85 1.14
CA LYS A 119 28.01 -6.16 1.98
C LYS A 119 27.32 -5.78 3.30
N PRO A 120 27.82 -6.25 4.47
CA PRO A 120 27.22 -5.91 5.76
C PRO A 120 27.09 -4.39 5.92
N GLY A 121 25.91 -3.93 6.34
CA GLY A 121 25.61 -2.51 6.54
C GLY A 121 25.35 -1.70 5.26
N CYS A 122 25.41 -2.29 4.06
CA CYS A 122 25.10 -1.57 2.84
C CYS A 122 23.59 -1.42 2.61
N ASN A 123 22.81 -2.48 2.86
CA ASN A 123 21.34 -2.56 2.70
C ASN A 123 20.79 -2.01 1.37
N GLN A 124 21.65 -1.80 0.37
CA GLN A 124 21.26 -1.25 -0.91
C GLN A 124 20.48 -2.29 -1.70
N ILE A 125 19.34 -1.88 -2.24
CA ILE A 125 18.50 -2.70 -3.11
C ILE A 125 19.00 -2.52 -4.53
N LEU A 126 19.39 -3.62 -5.16
CA LEU A 126 19.95 -3.65 -6.50
C LEU A 126 18.94 -4.32 -7.44
N PRO A 127 18.66 -3.73 -8.62
CA PRO A 127 17.88 -4.43 -9.63
C PRO A 127 18.69 -5.64 -10.13
N THR A 128 17.99 -6.74 -10.41
CA THR A 128 18.61 -7.97 -10.96
C THR A 128 18.75 -7.91 -12.47
N PHE A 129 18.31 -6.82 -13.09
CA PHE A 129 18.44 -6.53 -14.52
C PHE A 129 19.04 -5.13 -14.74
N THR A 130 19.90 -4.99 -15.76
CA THR A 130 20.61 -3.73 -16.07
C THR A 130 19.99 -2.95 -17.23
N GLY A 131 18.95 -3.49 -17.87
CA GLY A 131 18.28 -2.84 -18.99
C GLY A 131 17.23 -3.71 -19.68
N ILE A 132 16.50 -3.11 -20.61
CA ILE A 132 15.56 -3.76 -21.53
C ILE A 132 16.20 -3.72 -22.91
N LEU A 133 16.52 -4.89 -23.49
CA LEU A 133 16.82 -5.02 -24.92
C LEU A 133 15.62 -5.70 -25.57
N GLU A 134 15.04 -5.06 -26.59
CA GLU A 134 13.94 -5.63 -27.39
C GLU A 134 12.73 -6.12 -26.57
N GLY A 135 12.37 -5.40 -25.50
CA GLY A 135 11.25 -5.76 -24.63
C GLY A 135 11.53 -6.94 -23.69
N LYS A 136 12.77 -7.42 -23.58
CA LYS A 136 13.17 -8.49 -22.65
C LYS A 136 14.11 -7.95 -21.57
N LEU A 137 13.83 -8.33 -20.32
CA LEU A 137 14.69 -8.02 -19.18
C LEU A 137 16.01 -8.79 -19.30
N ILE A 138 17.14 -8.09 -19.24
CA ILE A 138 18.47 -8.72 -19.27
C ILE A 138 18.98 -8.91 -17.85
N PRO A 139 19.21 -10.15 -17.38
CA PRO A 139 19.80 -10.40 -16.08
C PRO A 139 21.20 -9.78 -15.96
N VAL A 140 21.52 -9.19 -14.82
CA VAL A 140 22.86 -8.64 -14.47
C VAL A 140 23.96 -9.69 -14.67
N SER A 141 23.66 -10.98 -14.45
CA SER A 141 24.59 -12.09 -14.64
C SER A 141 25.08 -12.24 -16.09
N LYS A 142 24.30 -11.82 -17.09
CA LYS A 142 24.69 -11.86 -18.51
C LYS A 142 25.51 -10.65 -18.95
N VAL A 143 25.42 -9.52 -18.25
CA VAL A 143 26.19 -8.31 -18.58
C VAL A 143 27.65 -8.42 -18.13
N ASN A 144 27.89 -9.05 -16.98
CA ASN A 144 29.27 -9.29 -16.50
C ASN A 144 30.07 -10.28 -17.38
N ALA A 145 29.41 -11.02 -18.28
CA ALA A 145 30.07 -11.88 -19.27
C ALA A 145 30.53 -11.11 -20.52
N LEU A 146 29.97 -9.92 -20.80
CA LEU A 146 30.29 -9.11 -21.97
C LEU A 146 31.47 -8.15 -21.75
N HIS A 147 31.79 -7.82 -20.50
CA HIS A 147 32.92 -6.95 -20.14
C HIS A 147 34.24 -7.70 -19.89
N LYS A 148 34.30 -8.99 -20.22
CA LYS A 148 35.51 -9.84 -20.06
C LYS A 148 36.18 -10.21 -21.39
N ASN A 149 35.80 -9.58 -22.50
CA ASN A 149 36.49 -9.71 -23.79
C ASN A 149 37.14 -8.38 -24.18
#